data_AF-W2CYE9-F1
#
_entry.id   AF-W2CYE9-F1
#
_cell.length_a   1.000
_cell.length_b   1.000
_cell.length_c   1.000
_cell.angle_alpha   90.00
_cell.angle_beta   90.00
_cell.angle_gamma   90.00
#
_symmetry.space_group_name_H-M   'P 1'
#
loop_
_entity.id
_entity.type
_entity.pdbx_description
1 polymer ?
#
loop_
_entity_poly.entity_id
_entity_poly.type
_entity_poly.pdbx_seq_one_letter_code
_entity_poly.pdbx_strand_id
1 'polypeptide(L)'
;MIKERILQIAKRKGITNREICQKIGLTYGGFTGENKKRPVNSDVIANLLAEYPDVNPRWLLTGQGSMLREQSAPEVAPPPSEPAFPGFIEKIQDLSVKVGRLEAENEHLRTAIEAKQREIEAQQRESEARQREIEAQRREIEARQKEIEDKERQIKLMRIDHLKKEEPDIHTQYLEPAHAPLPPENPVESAELLKSQPQEALFTP
;
A
#
# COMPACT_ATOMS: atom_id res chain seq x y z
N MET A 1 41.49 -34.94 48.49
CA MET A 1 40.85 -35.47 47.26
C MET A 1 39.31 -35.50 47.39
N ILE A 2 38.55 -35.60 46.29
CA ILE A 2 37.06 -35.61 46.31
C ILE A 2 36.51 -36.68 47.27
N LYS A 3 37.09 -37.88 47.27
CA LYS A 3 36.67 -38.99 48.17
C LYS A 3 36.73 -38.61 49.65
N GLU A 4 37.72 -37.84 50.07
CA GLU A 4 37.84 -37.40 51.46
C GLU A 4 36.76 -36.40 51.82
N ARG A 5 36.41 -35.51 50.89
CA ARG A 5 35.32 -34.55 51.07
C ARG A 5 33.96 -35.24 51.18
N ILE A 6 33.74 -36.33 50.44
CA ILE A 6 32.55 -37.19 50.62
C ILE A 6 32.49 -37.74 52.05
N LEU A 7 33.60 -38.26 52.59
CA LEU A 7 33.61 -38.75 53.99
C LEU A 7 33.42 -37.62 55.02
N GLN A 8 33.83 -36.39 54.70
CA GLN A 8 33.54 -35.23 55.56
C GLN A 8 32.06 -34.87 55.55
N ILE A 9 31.36 -35.03 54.41
CA ILE A 9 29.90 -34.84 54.33
C ILE A 9 29.20 -35.85 55.26
N ALA A 10 29.63 -37.11 55.26
CA ALA A 10 29.07 -38.14 56.15
C ALA A 10 29.15 -37.72 57.62
N LYS A 11 30.33 -37.25 58.06
CA LYS A 11 30.54 -36.74 59.43
C LYS A 11 29.63 -35.56 59.76
N ARG A 12 29.47 -34.62 58.82
CA ARG A 12 28.62 -33.44 59.02
C ARG A 12 27.13 -33.78 59.07
N LYS A 13 26.69 -34.77 58.31
CA LYS A 13 25.31 -35.25 58.27
C LYS A 13 24.98 -36.25 59.39
N GLY A 14 25.97 -36.65 60.19
CA GLY A 14 25.78 -37.63 61.28
C GLY A 14 25.53 -39.05 60.80
N ILE A 15 25.92 -39.39 59.56
CA ILE A 15 25.77 -40.72 58.99
C ILE A 15 27.12 -41.43 58.89
N THR A 16 27.09 -42.75 58.83
CA THR A 16 28.30 -43.55 58.69
C THR A 16 28.87 -43.46 57.27
N ASN A 17 30.18 -43.68 57.15
CA ASN A 17 30.83 -43.71 55.84
C ASN A 17 30.28 -44.82 54.93
N ARG A 18 29.74 -45.90 55.50
CA ARG A 18 29.13 -46.98 54.72
C ARG A 18 27.80 -46.54 54.11
N GLU A 19 26.97 -45.85 54.89
CA GLU A 19 25.66 -45.36 54.46
C GLU A 19 25.79 -44.32 53.35
N ILE A 20 26.72 -43.36 53.47
CA ILE A 20 26.91 -42.37 52.40
C ILE A 20 27.36 -43.04 51.10
N CYS A 21 28.25 -44.04 51.17
CA CYS A 21 28.72 -44.77 49.99
C CYS A 21 27.55 -45.51 49.33
N GLN A 22 26.71 -46.19 50.11
CA GLN A 22 25.54 -46.90 49.58
C GLN A 22 24.55 -45.94 48.90
N LYS A 23 24.26 -44.80 49.53
CA LYS A 23 23.34 -43.78 48.98
C LYS A 23 23.81 -43.21 47.64
N ILE A 24 25.12 -43.09 47.41
CA ILE A 24 25.68 -42.59 46.14
C ILE A 24 26.00 -43.70 45.14
N GLY A 25 25.59 -44.94 45.40
CA GLY A 25 25.75 -46.08 44.50
C GLY A 25 27.14 -46.75 44.54
N LEU A 26 27.87 -46.62 45.63
CA LEU A 26 29.21 -47.21 45.81
C LEU A 26 29.29 -48.16 47.01
N THR A 27 30.24 -49.08 46.96
CA THR A 27 30.62 -49.90 48.13
C THR A 27 31.73 -49.22 48.93
N TYR A 28 31.75 -49.44 50.24
CA TYR A 28 32.75 -48.83 51.14
C TYR A 28 34.20 -49.18 50.77
N GLY A 29 34.43 -50.36 50.16
CA GLY A 29 35.76 -50.79 49.69
C GLY A 29 36.40 -49.86 48.64
N GLY A 30 35.60 -49.04 47.95
CA GLY A 30 36.09 -48.01 47.02
C GLY A 30 36.74 -46.79 47.70
N PHE A 31 36.63 -46.67 49.02
CA PHE A 31 37.14 -45.57 49.84
C PHE A 31 38.25 -45.99 50.81
N THR A 32 38.69 -47.26 50.75
CA THR A 32 39.74 -47.83 51.62
C THR A 32 41.02 -48.16 50.84
N GLY A 33 42.18 -48.10 51.51
CA GLY A 33 43.47 -48.48 50.93
C GLY A 33 43.84 -47.69 49.67
N GLU A 34 44.41 -48.37 48.68
CA GLU A 34 44.87 -47.74 47.42
C GLU A 34 43.71 -47.17 46.58
N ASN A 35 42.50 -47.71 46.73
CA ASN A 35 41.32 -47.22 46.02
C ASN A 35 40.94 -45.79 46.42
N LYS A 36 41.34 -45.32 47.60
CA LYS A 36 41.10 -43.94 48.05
C LYS A 36 41.80 -42.90 47.17
N LYS A 37 42.91 -43.28 46.52
CA LYS A 37 43.68 -42.41 45.61
C LYS A 37 43.10 -42.37 44.18
N ARG A 38 42.22 -43.31 43.83
CA ARG A 38 41.57 -43.33 42.51
C ARG A 38 40.51 -42.24 42.39
N PRO A 39 40.35 -41.63 41.20
CA PRO A 39 39.32 -40.64 40.96
C PRO A 39 37.90 -41.22 41.14
N VAL A 40 36.94 -40.33 41.31
CA VAL A 40 35.51 -40.65 41.43
C VAL A 40 34.87 -40.43 40.05
N ASN A 41 33.98 -41.33 39.65
CA ASN A 41 33.23 -41.17 38.40
C ASN A 41 32.20 -40.02 38.51
N SER A 42 31.85 -39.39 37.40
CA SER A 42 30.85 -38.31 37.32
C SER A 42 29.50 -38.72 37.89
N ASP A 43 29.05 -39.96 37.67
CA ASP A 43 27.75 -40.45 38.13
C ASP A 43 27.63 -40.42 39.65
N VAL A 44 28.73 -40.72 40.35
CA VAL A 44 28.78 -40.69 41.81
C VAL A 44 28.66 -39.25 42.32
N ILE A 45 29.27 -38.29 41.61
CA ILE A 45 29.17 -36.87 41.95
C ILE A 45 27.75 -36.38 41.71
N ALA A 46 27.12 -36.78 40.60
CA ALA A 46 25.72 -36.45 40.31
C ALA A 46 24.78 -37.03 41.38
N ASN A 47 24.92 -38.32 41.72
CA ASN A 47 24.12 -38.97 42.76
C ASN A 47 24.30 -38.32 44.13
N LEU A 48 25.53 -37.93 44.49
CA LEU A 48 25.81 -37.22 45.74
C LEU A 48 25.10 -35.86 45.78
N LEU A 49 25.17 -35.08 44.69
CA LEU A 49 24.54 -33.75 44.63
C LEU A 49 23.01 -33.82 44.54
N ALA A 50 22.46 -34.93 44.03
CA ALA A 50 21.03 -35.20 44.04
C ALA A 50 20.52 -35.59 45.43
N GLU A 51 21.25 -36.47 46.14
CA GLU A 51 20.89 -36.91 47.51
C GLU A 51 21.12 -35.80 48.55
N TYR A 52 22.14 -34.95 48.35
CA TYR A 52 22.52 -33.87 49.26
C TYR A 52 22.55 -32.52 48.52
N PRO A 53 21.39 -31.93 48.20
CA PRO A 53 21.29 -30.69 47.42
C PRO A 53 21.87 -29.46 48.13
N ASP A 54 22.00 -29.54 49.45
CA ASP A 54 22.63 -28.50 50.27
C ASP A 54 24.16 -28.53 50.21
N VAL A 55 24.79 -29.52 49.58
CA VAL A 55 26.24 -29.55 49.37
C VAL A 55 26.62 -28.61 48.23
N ASN A 56 27.66 -27.81 48.47
CA ASN A 56 28.24 -26.91 47.47
C ASN A 56 29.13 -27.70 46.47
N PRO A 57 28.79 -27.75 45.17
CA PRO A 57 29.59 -28.46 44.17
C PRO A 57 31.01 -27.90 44.03
N ARG A 58 31.19 -26.58 44.19
CA ARG A 58 32.50 -25.94 44.11
C ARG A 58 33.42 -26.46 45.21
N TRP A 59 32.94 -26.47 46.45
CA TRP A 59 33.69 -27.02 47.58
C TRP A 59 33.97 -28.52 47.39
N LEU A 60 33.00 -29.30 46.92
CA LEU A 60 33.19 -30.73 46.69
C LEU A 60 34.27 -31.03 45.65
N LEU A 61 34.39 -30.21 44.60
CA LEU A 61 35.34 -30.44 43.50
C LEU A 61 36.71 -29.81 43.76
N THR A 62 36.75 -28.59 44.30
CA THR A 62 38.00 -27.84 44.47
C THR A 62 38.47 -27.79 45.92
N GLY A 63 37.57 -27.92 46.88
CA GLY A 63 37.87 -27.77 48.31
C GLY A 63 37.85 -26.32 48.78
N GLN A 64 37.47 -25.39 47.89
CA GLN A 64 37.41 -23.96 48.18
C GLN A 64 35.97 -23.56 48.54
N GLY A 65 35.83 -22.67 49.51
CA GLY A 65 34.53 -22.13 49.97
C GLY A 65 33.86 -22.96 51.06
N SER A 66 32.59 -22.67 51.32
CA SER A 66 31.76 -23.37 52.32
C SER A 66 31.28 -24.73 51.81
N MET A 67 31.32 -25.76 52.67
CA MET A 67 30.84 -27.12 52.33
C MET A 67 29.36 -27.14 51.97
N LEU A 68 28.55 -26.41 52.74
CA LEU A 68 27.13 -26.29 52.51
C LEU A 68 26.85 -25.02 51.72
N ARG A 69 25.79 -25.06 50.91
CA ARG A 69 25.23 -23.88 50.28
C ARG A 69 24.64 -23.02 51.38
N GLU A 70 25.07 -21.77 51.43
CA GLU A 70 24.34 -20.78 52.18
C GLU A 70 22.97 -20.68 51.52
N GLN A 71 21.91 -20.89 52.30
CA GLN A 71 20.56 -20.54 51.88
C GLN A 71 20.46 -19.02 51.90
N SER A 72 21.27 -18.35 51.08
CA SER A 72 21.00 -16.98 50.72
C SER A 72 19.67 -17.02 49.98
N ALA A 73 18.68 -16.34 50.53
CA ALA A 73 17.48 -15.94 49.80
C ALA A 73 17.88 -15.54 48.37
N PRO A 74 17.05 -15.82 47.34
CA PRO A 74 17.41 -15.55 45.95
C PRO A 74 18.07 -14.19 45.91
N GLU A 75 19.34 -14.19 45.48
CA GLU A 75 20.10 -12.97 45.29
C GLU A 75 19.36 -12.19 44.22
N VAL A 76 18.37 -11.41 44.67
CA VAL A 76 17.82 -10.30 43.94
C VAL A 76 19.02 -9.37 43.87
N ALA A 77 19.80 -9.55 42.80
CA ALA A 77 20.72 -8.53 42.35
C ALA A 77 19.99 -7.19 42.55
N PRO A 78 20.61 -6.18 43.18
CA PRO A 78 19.97 -4.87 43.26
C PRO A 78 19.44 -4.56 41.85
N PRO A 79 18.13 -4.24 41.71
CA PRO A 79 17.57 -4.00 40.39
C PRO A 79 18.51 -3.03 39.69
N PRO A 80 18.93 -3.31 38.44
CA PRO A 80 19.92 -2.49 37.77
C PRO A 80 19.48 -1.04 37.90
N SER A 81 20.26 -0.24 38.63
CA SER A 81 19.87 1.11 39.07
C SER A 81 19.83 2.12 37.91
N GLU A 82 19.98 1.66 36.68
CA GLU A 82 19.81 2.42 35.46
C GLU A 82 18.68 1.80 34.63
N PRO A 83 17.69 2.59 34.20
CA PRO A 83 16.67 2.10 33.29
C PRO A 83 17.36 1.60 32.01
N ALA A 84 17.03 0.37 31.61
CA ALA A 84 17.69 -0.36 30.54
C ALA A 84 17.78 0.39 29.20
N PHE A 85 17.03 1.48 29.01
CA PHE A 85 17.12 2.35 27.85
C PHE A 85 16.71 3.81 28.16
N PRO A 86 17.66 4.72 28.43
CA PRO A 86 17.38 6.14 28.59
C PRO A 86 16.77 6.76 27.32
N GLY A 87 15.77 7.64 27.44
CA GLY A 87 15.22 8.43 26.33
C GLY A 87 14.11 7.80 25.50
N PHE A 88 13.75 6.52 25.72
CA PHE A 88 12.62 5.89 25.00
C PHE A 88 11.28 6.55 25.35
N ILE A 89 11.10 6.94 26.62
CA ILE A 89 9.89 7.62 27.08
C ILE A 89 9.73 8.98 26.37
N GLU A 90 10.81 9.75 26.25
CA GLU A 90 10.82 11.03 25.53
C GLU A 90 10.50 10.81 24.04
N LYS A 91 11.08 9.77 23.43
CA LYS A 91 10.80 9.44 22.03
C LYS A 91 9.35 9.04 21.79
N ILE A 92 8.75 8.28 22.72
CA ILE A 92 7.34 7.90 22.66
C ILE A 92 6.44 9.13 22.75
N GLN A 93 6.75 10.07 23.65
CA GLN A 93 6.01 11.33 23.77
C GLN A 93 6.09 12.16 22.49
N ASP A 94 7.29 12.35 21.93
CA ASP A 94 7.51 13.07 20.68
C ASP A 94 6.75 12.46 19.51
N LEU A 95 6.80 11.13 19.39
CA LEU A 95 6.06 10.41 18.35
C LEU A 95 4.56 10.54 18.54
N SER A 96 4.06 10.48 19.78
CA SER A 96 2.63 10.68 20.08
C SER A 96 2.16 12.07 19.66
N VAL A 97 2.94 13.12 19.90
CA VAL A 97 2.61 14.49 19.46
C VAL A 97 2.61 14.58 17.94
N LYS A 98 3.59 13.96 17.27
CA LYS A 98 3.66 13.97 15.80
C LYS A 98 2.50 13.23 15.17
N VAL A 99 2.10 12.09 15.72
CA VAL A 99 0.92 11.33 15.28
C VAL A 99 -0.33 12.19 15.39
N GLY A 100 -0.57 12.85 16.54
CA GLY A 100 -1.73 13.72 16.71
C GLY A 100 -1.78 14.89 15.71
N ARG A 101 -0.62 15.49 15.38
CA ARG A 101 -0.54 16.54 14.33
C ARG A 101 -0.88 15.99 12.94
N LEU A 102 -0.34 14.83 12.58
CA LEU A 102 -0.60 14.19 11.30
C LEU A 102 -2.05 13.72 11.18
N GLU A 103 -2.67 13.28 12.27
CA GLU A 103 -4.09 12.92 12.30
C GLU A 103 -4.97 14.13 12.04
N ALA A 104 -4.69 15.26 12.72
CA ALA A 104 -5.42 16.52 12.49
C ALA A 104 -5.25 17.04 11.05
N GLU A 105 -4.04 16.98 10.49
CA GLU A 105 -3.79 17.35 9.09
C GLU A 105 -4.56 16.45 8.12
N ASN A 106 -4.58 15.14 8.37
CA ASN A 106 -5.35 14.19 7.55
C ASN A 106 -6.86 14.47 7.59
N GLU A 107 -7.41 14.80 8.75
CA GLU A 107 -8.82 15.17 8.89
C GLU A 107 -9.14 16.46 8.11
N HIS A 108 -8.27 17.46 8.22
CA HIS A 108 -8.41 18.70 7.47
C HIS A 108 -8.36 18.46 5.95
N LEU A 109 -7.38 17.69 5.49
CA LEU A 109 -7.23 17.33 4.07
C LEU A 109 -8.43 16.55 3.54
N ARG A 110 -8.98 15.61 4.32
CA ARG A 110 -10.21 14.89 3.96
C ARG A 110 -11.38 15.84 3.79
N THR A 111 -11.57 16.77 4.72
CA THR A 111 -12.64 17.78 4.66
C THR A 111 -12.47 18.69 3.44
N ALA A 112 -11.25 19.11 3.13
CA ALA A 112 -10.95 19.93 1.97
C ALA A 112 -11.22 19.19 0.65
N ILE A 113 -10.86 17.90 0.57
CA ILE A 113 -11.15 17.05 -0.60
C ILE A 113 -12.66 16.90 -0.78
N GLU A 114 -13.41 16.62 0.28
CA GLU A 114 -14.87 16.53 0.20
C GLU A 114 -15.51 17.85 -0.25
N ALA A 115 -15.03 18.99 0.26
CA ALA A 115 -15.52 20.30 -0.17
C ALA A 115 -15.25 20.53 -1.66
N LYS A 116 -14.05 20.20 -2.13
CA LYS A 116 -13.69 20.29 -3.56
C LYS A 116 -14.48 19.34 -4.44
N GLN A 117 -14.77 18.14 -3.97
CA GLN A 117 -15.61 17.20 -4.70
C GLN A 117 -17.04 17.74 -4.87
N ARG A 118 -17.61 18.34 -3.81
CA ARG A 118 -18.94 19.00 -3.90
C ARG A 118 -18.93 20.17 -4.88
N GLU A 119 -17.85 20.96 -4.89
CA GLU A 119 -17.69 22.09 -5.82
C GLU A 119 -17.65 21.61 -7.29
N ILE A 120 -16.87 20.56 -7.57
CA ILE A 120 -16.79 19.96 -8.91
C ILE A 120 -18.15 19.41 -9.35
N GLU A 121 -18.85 18.68 -8.48
CA GLU A 121 -20.19 18.17 -8.79
C GLU A 121 -21.19 19.29 -9.08
N ALA A 122 -21.14 20.39 -8.34
CA ALA A 122 -21.99 21.55 -8.58
C ALA A 122 -21.70 22.18 -9.95
N GLN A 123 -20.42 22.38 -10.28
CA GLN A 123 -20.00 22.90 -11.58
C GLN A 123 -20.41 21.97 -12.73
N GLN A 124 -20.31 20.66 -12.53
CA GLN A 124 -20.70 19.67 -13.54
C GLN A 124 -22.22 19.70 -13.79
N ARG A 125 -23.04 19.78 -12.74
CA ARG A 125 -24.50 19.96 -12.88
C ARG A 125 -24.85 21.26 -13.62
N GLU A 126 -24.14 22.34 -13.33
CA GLU A 126 -24.35 23.62 -14.02
C GLU A 126 -23.96 23.53 -15.51
N SER A 127 -22.83 22.90 -15.81
CA SER A 127 -22.38 22.67 -17.19
C SER A 127 -23.36 21.82 -17.98
N GLU A 128 -23.87 20.73 -17.38
CA GLU A 128 -24.90 19.88 -17.99
C GLU A 128 -26.21 20.65 -18.25
N ALA A 129 -26.61 21.53 -17.33
CA ALA A 129 -27.79 22.37 -17.51
C ALA A 129 -27.60 23.36 -18.70
N ARG A 130 -26.45 24.03 -18.77
CA ARG A 130 -26.10 24.93 -19.89
C ARG A 130 -26.06 24.18 -21.22
N GLN A 131 -25.52 22.96 -21.22
CA GLN A 131 -25.46 22.13 -22.43
C GLN A 131 -26.85 21.77 -22.95
N ARG A 132 -27.79 21.41 -22.06
CA ARG A 132 -29.19 21.15 -22.43
C ARG A 132 -29.87 22.40 -23.00
N GLU A 133 -29.59 23.57 -22.44
CA GLU A 133 -30.13 24.84 -22.94
C GLU A 133 -29.61 25.14 -24.35
N ILE A 134 -28.31 24.97 -24.60
CA ILE A 134 -27.71 25.13 -25.93
C ILE A 134 -28.34 24.16 -26.93
N GLU A 135 -28.55 22.91 -26.55
CA GLU A 135 -29.20 21.91 -27.41
C GLU A 135 -30.65 22.29 -27.74
N ALA A 136 -31.40 22.81 -26.77
CA ALA A 136 -32.76 23.31 -27.00
C ALA A 136 -32.77 24.50 -27.98
N GLN A 137 -31.87 25.46 -27.80
CA GLN A 137 -31.73 26.60 -28.70
C GLN A 137 -31.35 26.16 -30.13
N ARG A 138 -30.43 25.19 -30.27
CA ARG A 138 -30.06 24.64 -31.58
C ARG A 138 -31.25 24.02 -32.30
N ARG A 139 -32.09 23.24 -31.60
CA ARG A 139 -33.32 22.67 -32.18
C ARG A 139 -34.30 23.76 -32.63
N GLU A 140 -34.43 24.84 -31.85
CA GLU A 140 -35.29 25.96 -32.23
C GLU A 140 -34.77 26.68 -33.48
N ILE A 141 -33.46 26.93 -33.56
CA ILE A 141 -32.81 27.52 -34.74
C ILE A 141 -33.03 26.62 -35.98
N GLU A 142 -32.84 25.31 -35.84
CA GLU A 142 -33.06 24.35 -36.93
C GLU A 142 -34.52 24.38 -37.43
N ALA A 143 -35.48 24.43 -36.51
CA ALA A 143 -36.90 24.54 -36.85
C ALA A 143 -37.22 25.84 -37.61
N ARG A 144 -36.67 26.97 -37.15
CA ARG A 144 -36.83 28.27 -37.82
C ARG A 144 -36.17 28.28 -39.21
N GLN A 145 -35.00 27.66 -39.34
CA GLN A 145 -34.31 27.57 -40.63
C GLN A 145 -35.14 26.81 -41.66
N LYS A 146 -35.75 25.69 -41.26
CA LYS A 146 -36.67 24.93 -42.12
C LYS A 146 -37.89 25.75 -42.55
N GLU A 147 -38.47 26.52 -41.62
CA GLU A 147 -39.60 27.41 -41.94
C GLU A 147 -39.21 28.51 -42.94
N ILE A 148 -38.00 29.07 -42.83
CA ILE A 148 -37.47 30.04 -43.79
C ILE A 148 -37.30 29.39 -45.16
N GLU A 149 -36.70 28.20 -45.25
CA GLU A 149 -36.53 27.48 -46.52
C GLU A 149 -37.89 27.17 -47.20
N ASP A 150 -38.89 26.77 -46.44
CA ASP A 150 -40.24 26.52 -46.97
C ASP A 150 -40.90 27.81 -47.48
N LYS A 151 -40.74 28.94 -46.77
CA LYS A 151 -41.21 30.25 -47.22
C LYS A 151 -40.48 30.72 -48.49
N GLU A 152 -39.18 30.52 -48.58
CA GLU A 152 -38.40 30.85 -49.78
C GLU A 152 -38.86 30.05 -51.00
N ARG A 153 -39.13 28.74 -50.83
CA ARG A 153 -39.72 27.89 -51.87
C ARG A 153 -41.08 28.41 -52.31
N GLN A 154 -41.94 28.79 -51.37
CA GLN A 154 -43.26 29.35 -51.68
C GLN A 154 -43.16 30.67 -52.46
N ILE A 155 -42.27 31.58 -52.05
CA ILE A 155 -42.02 32.84 -52.76
C ILE A 155 -41.53 32.57 -54.19
N LYS A 156 -40.60 31.62 -54.36
CA LYS A 156 -40.10 31.25 -55.69
C LYS A 156 -41.22 30.71 -56.59
N LEU A 157 -42.11 29.88 -56.04
CA LEU A 157 -43.27 29.35 -56.77
C LEU A 157 -44.22 30.48 -57.20
N MET A 158 -44.58 31.38 -56.28
CA MET A 158 -45.45 32.53 -56.57
C MET A 158 -44.86 33.44 -57.66
N ARG A 159 -43.54 33.66 -57.66
CA ARG A 159 -42.87 34.45 -58.71
C ARG A 159 -42.98 33.78 -60.09
N ILE A 160 -42.81 32.45 -60.17
CA ILE A 160 -42.97 31.70 -61.42
C ILE A 160 -44.41 31.83 -61.94
N ASP A 161 -45.41 31.67 -61.08
CA ASP A 161 -46.82 31.80 -61.45
C ASP A 161 -47.18 33.21 -61.93
N HIS A 162 -46.55 34.25 -61.35
CA HIS A 162 -46.74 35.63 -61.80
C HIS A 162 -46.15 35.87 -63.19
N LEU A 163 -44.92 35.40 -63.44
CA LEU A 163 -44.27 35.49 -64.75
C LEU A 163 -45.08 34.79 -65.85
N LYS A 164 -45.65 33.61 -65.57
CA LYS A 164 -46.51 32.89 -66.52
C LYS A 164 -47.82 33.60 -66.86
N LYS A 165 -48.29 34.50 -65.98
CA LYS A 165 -49.50 35.31 -66.23
C LYS A 165 -49.20 36.60 -66.99
N GLU A 166 -47.95 37.04 -67.01
CA GLU A 166 -47.50 38.27 -67.68
C GLU A 166 -46.96 38.04 -69.10
N GLU A 167 -46.78 36.80 -69.55
CA GLU A 167 -46.49 36.52 -70.97
C GLU A 167 -47.77 36.72 -71.81
N PRO A 168 -47.85 37.73 -72.70
CA PRO A 168 -48.94 37.81 -73.66
C PRO A 168 -48.79 36.69 -74.69
N ASP A 169 -49.91 36.09 -75.08
CA ASP A 169 -49.97 35.05 -76.12
C ASP A 169 -49.55 35.62 -77.48
N ILE A 170 -48.25 35.56 -77.80
CA ILE A 170 -47.75 35.99 -79.10
C ILE A 170 -47.97 34.84 -80.08
N HIS A 171 -49.16 34.84 -80.67
CA HIS A 171 -49.53 33.98 -81.78
C HIS A 171 -48.51 34.12 -82.92
N THR A 172 -47.99 32.97 -83.32
CA THR A 172 -47.05 32.71 -84.42
C THR A 172 -47.35 33.51 -85.70
N GLN A 173 -46.37 34.30 -86.17
CA GLN A 173 -46.25 34.62 -87.59
C GLN A 173 -44.80 34.98 -87.99
N TYR A 174 -44.16 34.05 -88.71
CA TYR A 174 -43.14 34.20 -89.76
C TYR A 174 -42.04 35.26 -89.63
N LEU A 175 -40.76 34.83 -89.75
CA LEU A 175 -39.91 35.09 -90.93
C LEU A 175 -38.58 34.29 -90.89
N GLU A 176 -38.04 34.07 -92.09
CA GLU A 176 -37.11 33.05 -92.60
C GLU A 176 -35.68 32.89 -92.03
N PRO A 177 -34.98 31.77 -92.34
CA PRO A 177 -33.65 31.45 -91.83
C PRO A 177 -32.52 31.99 -92.72
N ALA A 178 -31.69 32.89 -92.18
CA ALA A 178 -30.46 33.34 -92.82
C ALA A 178 -29.25 32.55 -92.29
N HIS A 179 -28.66 31.73 -93.16
CA HIS A 179 -27.36 31.09 -92.97
C HIS A 179 -26.23 32.13 -92.91
N ALA A 180 -25.38 32.04 -91.88
CA ALA A 180 -23.97 32.43 -91.95
C ALA A 180 -23.13 31.52 -91.02
N PRO A 181 -21.91 31.10 -91.41
CA PRO A 181 -21.21 29.97 -90.79
C PRO A 181 -20.44 30.38 -89.53
N LEU A 182 -20.48 29.53 -88.50
CA LEU A 182 -19.66 29.61 -87.29
C LEU A 182 -18.19 29.27 -87.58
N PRO A 183 -17.20 29.95 -86.98
CA PRO A 183 -15.82 29.50 -87.00
C PRO A 183 -15.60 28.35 -86.00
N PRO A 184 -14.61 27.47 -86.22
CA PRO A 184 -14.52 26.17 -85.58
C PRO A 184 -14.01 26.25 -84.13
N GLU A 185 -14.57 25.39 -83.28
CA GLU A 185 -14.06 25.11 -81.94
C GLU A 185 -12.68 24.45 -81.99
N ASN A 186 -11.82 24.81 -81.04
CA ASN A 186 -10.63 24.03 -80.70
C ASN A 186 -10.79 23.49 -79.26
N PRO A 187 -10.54 22.19 -79.03
CA PRO A 187 -10.62 21.59 -77.71
C PRO A 187 -9.32 21.87 -76.95
N VAL A 188 -9.42 22.27 -75.68
CA VAL A 188 -8.28 22.20 -74.76
C VAL A 188 -8.67 21.33 -73.58
N GLU A 189 -8.46 20.02 -73.77
CA GLU A 189 -8.09 19.11 -72.68
C GLU A 189 -6.69 19.47 -72.18
N SER A 190 -6.55 19.68 -70.88
CA SER A 190 -5.34 19.42 -70.06
C SER A 190 -5.74 19.66 -68.59
N ALA A 191 -5.85 18.62 -67.75
CA ALA A 191 -4.80 18.17 -66.82
C ALA A 191 -4.40 19.29 -65.83
N GLU A 192 -4.28 19.14 -64.51
CA GLU A 192 -4.24 18.03 -63.58
C GLU A 192 -4.13 18.68 -62.17
N LEU A 193 -4.35 17.91 -61.11
CA LEU A 193 -3.79 18.12 -59.76
C LEU A 193 -4.02 19.45 -59.01
N LEU A 194 -4.83 19.40 -57.94
CA LEU A 194 -4.31 19.25 -56.57
C LEU A 194 -5.47 19.09 -55.58
N LYS A 195 -5.65 17.84 -55.12
CA LYS A 195 -6.38 17.54 -53.89
C LYS A 195 -5.49 17.95 -52.72
N SER A 196 -5.88 18.99 -52.00
CA SER A 196 -5.31 19.31 -50.69
C SER A 196 -6.29 18.83 -49.61
N GLN A 197 -6.00 17.67 -49.01
CA GLN A 197 -6.62 17.25 -47.74
C GLN A 197 -6.12 18.16 -46.61
N PRO A 198 -6.95 18.55 -45.63
CA PRO A 198 -6.48 19.07 -44.36
C PRO A 198 -6.09 17.92 -43.42
N GLN A 199 -4.88 18.00 -42.85
CA GLN A 199 -4.45 17.09 -41.77
C GLN A 199 -5.23 17.40 -40.49
N GLU A 200 -5.93 16.39 -39.97
CA GLU A 200 -6.45 16.34 -38.61
C GLU A 200 -5.29 16.34 -37.61
N ALA A 201 -5.23 17.35 -36.75
CA ALA A 201 -4.42 17.31 -35.54
C ALA A 201 -5.20 16.55 -34.46
N LEU A 202 -4.80 15.29 -34.25
CA LEU A 202 -5.17 14.48 -33.09
C LEU A 202 -4.67 15.16 -31.81
N PHE A 203 -5.58 15.73 -31.03
CA PHE A 203 -5.36 15.94 -29.60
C PHE A 203 -5.85 14.68 -28.87
N THR A 204 -4.92 13.96 -28.27
CA THR A 204 -5.21 12.94 -27.25
C THR A 204 -5.19 13.55 -25.85
N PRO A 205 -5.96 12.98 -24.89
CA PRO A 205 -6.24 13.55 -23.57
C PRO A 205 -5.05 13.54 -22.59
#